data_AF-X5ZUK1-F1
#
_entry.id   AF-X5ZUK1-F1
#
_cell.length_a   1.000
_cell.length_b   1.000
_cell.length_c   1.000
_cell.angle_alpha   90.00
_cell.angle_beta   90.00
_cell.angle_gamma   90.00
#
_symmetry.space_group_name_H-M   'P 1'
#
loop_
_entity.id
_entity.type
_entity.pdbx_description
1 polymer ?
#
loop_
_entity_poly.entity_id
_entity_poly.type
_entity_poly.pdbx_seq_one_letter_code
_entity_poly.pdbx_strand_id
1 'polypeptide(L)'
;MMTTDPERLKTGLENLLDDRDYLYRLVSTIDWDAQLEAIRAVLREHRRSADHVSTNIKELEEEARTYQGPYHDHVVDEHVDAIWRSTYSDAAISLSAVGMIVPTLETIFAQAFRALGDKYVAKGIAPPDHKRWRRAKDNPERWNVQWYFGKSDAGVDIVSGLPQLCDATGVSAHLRPDDLDWIVALLSYRNRMFHGGFEWSIPQRQTFVALIAERGWDQYFVWSTTDHEPWICFLRDQVIDALPDRVFAILGSLGRFTKALPYELMSDPGDEPPPDIPQD
;
A
#
# COMPACT_ATOMS: atom_id res chain seq x y z
N MET A 1 52.06 -3.27 -1.28
CA MET A 1 51.13 -3.54 -0.16
C MET A 1 50.21 -2.33 -0.06
N MET A 2 49.03 -2.39 -0.69
CA MET A 2 48.01 -1.34 -0.54
C MET A 2 47.32 -1.59 0.79
N THR A 3 47.56 -0.74 1.77
CA THR A 3 46.76 -0.65 2.99
C THR A 3 45.37 -0.16 2.58
N THR A 4 44.42 -1.09 2.46
CA THR A 4 43.00 -0.78 2.40
C THR A 4 42.60 -0.29 3.78
N ASP A 5 42.58 1.02 3.92
CA ASP A 5 42.09 1.72 5.10
C ASP A 5 40.63 1.28 5.35
N PRO A 6 40.32 0.56 6.45
CA PRO A 6 38.99 0.05 6.76
C PRO A 6 37.94 1.16 6.83
N GLU A 7 38.36 2.35 7.26
CA GLU A 7 37.52 3.55 7.36
C GLU A 7 37.07 4.02 5.98
N ARG A 8 37.99 4.08 4.99
CA ARG A 8 37.64 4.41 3.60
C ARG A 8 36.73 3.37 2.94
N LEU A 9 36.84 2.10 3.33
CA LEU A 9 35.92 1.05 2.88
C LEU A 9 34.53 1.24 3.48
N LYS A 10 34.42 1.63 4.76
CA LYS A 10 33.15 1.96 5.43
C LYS A 10 32.45 3.16 4.78
N THR A 11 33.16 4.28 4.58
CA THR A 11 32.61 5.48 3.94
C THR A 11 32.30 5.26 2.44
N GLY A 12 33.03 4.35 1.79
CA GLY A 12 32.77 3.95 0.40
C GLY A 12 31.54 3.05 0.25
N LEU A 13 31.28 2.16 1.21
CA LEU A 13 30.13 1.25 1.18
C LEU A 13 28.81 1.99 1.42
N GLU A 14 28.79 2.96 2.34
CA GLU A 14 27.59 3.77 2.61
C GLU A 14 27.16 4.63 1.40
N ASN A 15 28.10 4.97 0.51
CA ASN A 15 27.83 5.66 -0.75
C ASN A 15 27.37 4.70 -1.88
N LEU A 16 27.43 3.39 -1.67
CA LEU A 16 26.92 2.37 -2.61
C LEU A 16 25.49 1.91 -2.29
N LEU A 17 24.98 2.26 -1.11
CA LEU A 17 23.65 1.86 -0.65
C LEU A 17 22.59 2.82 -1.18
N ASP A 18 21.57 2.28 -1.84
CA ASP A 18 20.33 3.00 -2.15
C ASP A 18 19.63 3.36 -0.83
N ASP A 19 18.80 4.41 -0.83
CA ASP A 19 18.02 4.81 0.34
C ASP A 19 17.24 3.61 0.91
N ARG A 20 16.75 2.73 0.02
CA ARG A 20 16.00 1.52 0.37
C ARG A 20 16.82 0.48 1.13
N ASP A 21 18.13 0.42 0.95
CA ASP A 21 18.97 -0.56 1.65
C ASP A 21 18.99 -0.29 3.17
N TYR A 22 18.82 0.97 3.56
CA TYR A 22 18.70 1.33 4.98
C TYR A 22 17.45 0.73 5.62
N LEU A 23 16.39 0.41 4.86
CA LEU A 23 15.18 -0.22 5.38
C LEU A 23 15.46 -1.61 5.97
N TYR A 24 16.48 -2.33 5.49
CA TYR A 24 16.86 -3.63 6.04
C TYR A 24 17.30 -3.56 7.50
N ARG A 25 17.65 -2.38 8.03
CA ARG A 25 17.92 -2.19 9.47
C ARG A 25 16.68 -2.31 10.35
N LEU A 26 15.49 -2.16 9.76
CA LEU A 26 14.20 -2.29 10.44
C LEU A 26 13.37 -3.48 9.92
N VAL A 27 13.58 -3.89 8.66
CA VAL A 27 12.84 -4.98 8.00
C VAL A 27 13.84 -5.96 7.39
N SER A 28 14.37 -6.86 8.21
CA SER A 28 15.38 -7.85 7.79
C SER A 28 14.84 -9.27 7.59
N THR A 29 13.58 -9.54 7.93
CA THR A 29 13.03 -10.91 7.96
C THR A 29 12.25 -11.30 6.70
N ILE A 30 12.04 -10.38 5.77
CA ILE A 30 11.31 -10.60 4.53
C ILE A 30 12.06 -10.04 3.34
N ASP A 31 11.97 -10.75 2.22
CA ASP A 31 12.43 -10.29 0.93
C ASP A 31 11.30 -9.53 0.23
N TRP A 32 11.14 -8.26 0.60
CA TRP A 32 10.09 -7.39 0.07
C TRP A 32 10.34 -7.01 -1.40
N ASP A 33 11.59 -6.96 -1.85
CA ASP A 33 11.95 -6.71 -3.25
C ASP A 33 11.44 -7.86 -4.12
N ALA A 34 11.79 -9.11 -3.79
CA ALA A 34 11.32 -10.28 -4.54
C ALA A 34 9.79 -10.42 -4.51
N GLN A 35 9.15 -10.10 -3.38
CA GLN A 35 7.68 -10.07 -3.29
C GLN A 35 7.08 -9.06 -4.27
N LEU A 36 7.60 -7.84 -4.32
CA LEU A 36 7.08 -6.80 -5.21
C LEU A 36 7.34 -7.11 -6.69
N GLU A 37 8.48 -7.72 -7.02
CA GLU A 37 8.73 -8.21 -8.38
C GLU A 37 7.72 -9.28 -8.80
N ALA A 38 7.43 -10.24 -7.93
CA ALA A 38 6.42 -11.27 -8.18
C ALA A 38 5.03 -10.65 -8.37
N ILE A 39 4.63 -9.71 -7.50
CA ILE A 39 3.36 -9.00 -7.61
C ILE A 39 3.28 -8.23 -8.94
N ARG A 40 4.34 -7.49 -9.29
CA ARG A 40 4.42 -6.76 -10.57
C ARG A 40 4.27 -7.70 -11.76
N ALA A 41 4.84 -8.89 -11.72
CA ALA A 41 4.69 -9.88 -12.79
C ALA A 41 3.24 -10.37 -12.94
N VAL A 42 2.56 -10.65 -11.83
CA VAL A 42 1.14 -11.08 -11.84
C VAL A 42 0.23 -9.95 -12.35
N LEU A 43 0.42 -8.71 -11.89
CA LEU A 43 -0.39 -7.58 -12.33
C LEU A 43 -0.25 -7.30 -13.83
N ARG A 44 0.95 -7.50 -14.39
CA ARG A 44 1.16 -7.42 -15.85
C ARG A 44 0.38 -8.48 -16.62
N GLU A 45 0.25 -9.68 -16.07
CA GLU A 45 -0.55 -10.74 -16.70
C GLU A 45 -2.05 -10.42 -16.61
N HIS A 46 -2.50 -9.89 -15.47
CA HIS A 46 -3.88 -9.42 -15.31
C HIS A 46 -4.23 -8.33 -16.32
N ARG A 47 -3.31 -7.39 -16.57
CA ARG A 47 -3.46 -6.35 -17.59
C ARG A 47 -3.68 -6.95 -18.98
N ARG A 48 -2.87 -7.94 -19.36
CA ARG A 48 -3.05 -8.63 -20.65
C ARG A 48 -4.42 -9.32 -20.74
N SER A 49 -4.84 -9.98 -19.67
CA SER A 49 -6.16 -10.61 -19.62
C SER A 49 -7.29 -9.58 -19.76
N ALA A 50 -7.17 -8.41 -19.12
CA ALA A 50 -8.14 -7.33 -19.25
C ALA A 50 -8.20 -6.78 -20.69
N ASP A 51 -7.05 -6.62 -21.34
CA ASP A 51 -6.98 -6.17 -22.74
C ASP A 51 -7.66 -7.16 -23.69
N HIS A 52 -7.53 -8.47 -23.45
CA HIS A 52 -8.24 -9.51 -24.20
C HIS A 52 -9.77 -9.44 -24.00
N VAL A 53 -10.24 -9.27 -22.77
CA VAL A 53 -11.68 -9.11 -22.47
C VAL A 53 -12.23 -7.86 -23.16
N SER A 54 -11.52 -6.74 -23.07
CA SER A 54 -11.91 -5.48 -23.74
C SER A 54 -11.97 -5.62 -25.27
N THR A 55 -11.03 -6.36 -25.86
CA THR A 55 -11.02 -6.62 -27.30
C THR A 55 -12.23 -7.46 -27.72
N ASN A 56 -12.51 -8.54 -27.00
CA ASN A 56 -13.68 -9.40 -27.27
C ASN A 56 -15.01 -8.64 -27.15
N ILE A 57 -15.16 -7.75 -26.17
CA ILE A 57 -16.36 -6.91 -26.04
C ILE A 57 -16.53 -6.00 -27.27
N LYS A 58 -15.45 -5.36 -27.74
CA LYS A 58 -15.51 -4.49 -28.93
C LYS A 58 -15.86 -5.26 -30.20
N GLU A 59 -15.37 -6.49 -30.33
CA GLU A 59 -15.71 -7.37 -31.45
C GLU A 59 -17.20 -7.73 -31.43
N LEU A 60 -17.73 -8.12 -30.26
CA LEU A 60 -19.16 -8.39 -30.07
C LEU A 60 -20.03 -7.15 -30.29
N GLU A 61 -19.55 -5.96 -29.91
CA GLU A 61 -20.25 -4.69 -30.15
C GLU A 61 -20.39 -4.42 -31.65
N GLU A 62 -19.29 -4.58 -32.41
CA GLU A 62 -19.30 -4.39 -33.86
C GLU A 62 -20.17 -5.45 -34.56
N GLU A 63 -20.13 -6.70 -34.11
CA GLU A 63 -21.00 -7.76 -34.60
C GLU A 63 -22.48 -7.44 -34.35
N ALA A 64 -22.84 -7.07 -33.11
CA ALA A 64 -24.20 -6.66 -32.76
C ALA A 64 -24.68 -5.48 -33.61
N ARG A 65 -23.81 -4.51 -33.91
CA ARG A 65 -24.14 -3.34 -34.74
C ARG A 65 -24.35 -3.68 -36.21
N THR A 66 -23.56 -4.58 -36.76
CA THR A 66 -23.51 -4.85 -38.21
C THR A 66 -24.37 -6.04 -38.65
N TYR A 67 -24.71 -6.93 -37.73
CA TYR A 67 -25.47 -8.13 -38.03
C TYR A 67 -26.95 -7.82 -38.33
N GLN A 68 -27.37 -8.15 -39.55
CA GLN A 68 -28.74 -7.95 -40.06
C GLN A 68 -29.52 -9.27 -40.24
N GLY A 69 -29.03 -10.36 -39.65
CA GLY A 69 -29.61 -11.70 -39.79
C GLY A 69 -30.75 -12.00 -38.79
N PRO A 70 -31.37 -13.20 -38.88
CA PRO A 70 -32.54 -13.57 -38.06
C PRO A 70 -32.26 -13.76 -36.57
N TYR A 71 -30.99 -13.71 -36.14
CA TYR A 71 -30.53 -13.91 -34.77
C TYR A 71 -30.02 -12.62 -34.11
N HIS A 72 -30.43 -11.44 -34.60
CA HIS A 72 -29.89 -10.16 -34.12
C HIS A 72 -30.02 -9.99 -32.61
N ASP A 73 -31.19 -10.32 -32.05
CA ASP A 73 -31.44 -10.24 -30.61
C ASP A 73 -30.47 -11.11 -29.80
N HIS A 74 -30.10 -12.29 -30.32
CA HIS A 74 -29.16 -13.18 -29.64
C HIS A 74 -27.73 -12.59 -29.60
N VAL A 75 -27.29 -11.97 -30.70
CA VAL A 75 -25.96 -11.32 -30.76
C VAL A 75 -25.91 -10.11 -29.81
N VAL A 76 -27.01 -9.35 -29.72
CA VAL A 76 -27.14 -8.25 -28.75
C VAL A 76 -27.07 -8.78 -27.31
N ASP A 77 -27.78 -9.86 -27.01
CA ASP A 77 -27.76 -10.50 -25.68
C ASP A 77 -26.35 -10.98 -25.31
N GLU A 78 -25.62 -11.60 -26.25
CA GLU A 78 -24.23 -12.04 -26.02
C GLU A 78 -23.28 -10.89 -25.71
N HIS A 79 -23.41 -9.77 -26.43
CA HIS A 79 -22.65 -8.56 -26.14
C HIS A 79 -22.96 -8.00 -24.74
N VAL A 80 -24.25 -7.92 -24.38
CA VAL A 80 -24.67 -7.45 -23.05
C VAL A 80 -24.09 -8.35 -21.97
N ASP A 81 -24.24 -9.66 -22.11
CA ASP A 81 -23.66 -10.66 -21.22
C ASP A 81 -22.14 -10.51 -21.05
N ALA A 82 -21.42 -10.21 -22.13
CA ALA A 82 -19.98 -9.98 -22.09
C ALA A 82 -19.61 -8.74 -21.23
N ILE A 83 -20.37 -7.65 -21.33
CA ILE A 83 -20.21 -6.45 -20.47
C ILE A 83 -20.48 -6.77 -19.01
N TRP A 84 -21.55 -7.53 -18.72
CA TRP A 84 -21.86 -7.95 -17.35
C TRP A 84 -20.71 -8.78 -16.77
N ARG A 85 -20.18 -9.74 -17.53
CA ARG A 85 -19.04 -10.58 -17.11
C ARG A 85 -17.75 -9.79 -16.92
N SER A 86 -17.46 -8.78 -17.76
CA SER A 86 -16.24 -7.99 -17.61
C SER A 86 -16.22 -7.19 -16.32
N THR A 87 -17.38 -6.72 -15.85
CA THR A 87 -17.49 -6.01 -14.56
C THR A 87 -16.97 -6.87 -13.39
N TYR A 88 -17.31 -8.16 -13.37
CA TYR A 88 -16.77 -9.08 -12.37
C TYR A 88 -15.28 -9.38 -12.59
N SER A 89 -14.82 -9.40 -13.84
CA SER A 89 -13.40 -9.55 -14.17
C SER A 89 -12.57 -8.39 -13.62
N ASP A 90 -13.02 -7.15 -13.81
CA ASP A 90 -12.35 -5.94 -13.32
C ASP A 90 -12.31 -5.90 -11.78
N ALA A 91 -13.40 -6.33 -11.14
CA ALA A 91 -13.46 -6.48 -9.69
C ALA A 91 -12.52 -7.58 -9.16
N ALA A 92 -12.40 -8.70 -9.88
CA ALA A 92 -11.49 -9.78 -9.52
C ALA A 92 -10.01 -9.36 -9.68
N ILE A 93 -9.68 -8.65 -10.76
CA ILE A 93 -8.35 -8.08 -10.98
C ILE A 93 -8.02 -7.08 -9.86
N SER A 94 -8.96 -6.18 -9.53
CA SER A 94 -8.82 -5.23 -8.44
C SER A 94 -8.60 -5.91 -7.09
N LEU A 95 -9.39 -6.94 -6.77
CA LEU A 95 -9.25 -7.73 -5.54
C LEU A 95 -7.89 -8.41 -5.47
N SER A 96 -7.44 -9.03 -6.56
CA SER A 96 -6.11 -9.65 -6.59
C SER A 96 -5.02 -8.62 -6.36
N ALA A 97 -5.12 -7.44 -6.99
CA ALA A 97 -4.13 -6.39 -6.86
C ALA A 97 -4.04 -5.86 -5.42
N VAL A 98 -5.15 -5.46 -4.81
CA VAL A 98 -5.13 -4.99 -3.41
C VAL A 98 -4.88 -6.12 -2.42
N GLY A 99 -5.31 -7.34 -2.75
CA GLY A 99 -5.10 -8.53 -1.94
C GLY A 99 -3.63 -8.93 -1.84
N MET A 100 -2.80 -8.55 -2.81
CA MET A 100 -1.35 -8.74 -2.75
C MET A 100 -0.64 -7.51 -2.17
N ILE A 101 -0.97 -6.30 -2.63
CA ILE A 101 -0.24 -5.07 -2.27
C ILE A 101 -0.47 -4.65 -0.82
N VAL A 102 -1.73 -4.67 -0.36
CA VAL A 102 -2.08 -4.16 0.98
C VAL A 102 -1.43 -5.00 2.08
N PRO A 103 -1.47 -6.35 2.05
CA PRO A 103 -0.76 -7.16 3.05
C PRO A 103 0.76 -6.97 3.04
N THR A 104 1.38 -6.75 1.87
CA THR A 104 2.82 -6.46 1.78
C THR A 104 3.14 -5.14 2.49
N LEU A 105 2.41 -4.07 2.22
CA LEU A 105 2.56 -2.79 2.92
C LEU A 105 2.35 -2.94 4.42
N GLU A 106 1.26 -3.58 4.83
CA GLU A 106 0.94 -3.84 6.23
C GLU A 106 2.08 -4.59 6.94
N THR A 107 2.61 -5.64 6.33
CA THR A 107 3.70 -6.43 6.88
C THR A 107 4.98 -5.60 7.04
N ILE A 108 5.34 -4.81 6.03
CA ILE A 108 6.54 -3.97 6.06
C ILE A 108 6.42 -2.92 7.16
N PHE A 109 5.31 -2.18 7.21
CA PHE A 109 5.09 -1.18 8.26
C PHE A 109 5.03 -1.83 9.65
N ALA A 110 4.34 -2.95 9.82
CA ALA A 110 4.26 -3.65 11.10
C ALA A 110 5.65 -4.10 11.59
N GLN A 111 6.47 -4.68 10.72
CA GLN A 111 7.84 -5.08 11.07
C GLN A 111 8.71 -3.86 11.38
N ALA A 112 8.66 -2.83 10.53
CA ALA A 112 9.50 -1.65 10.68
C ALA A 112 9.23 -0.94 12.02
N PHE A 113 7.96 -0.73 12.37
CA PHE A 113 7.62 -0.06 13.62
C PHE A 113 7.84 -0.92 14.85
N ARG A 114 7.64 -2.24 14.75
CA ARG A 114 7.99 -3.16 15.83
C ARG A 114 9.49 -3.13 16.12
N ALA A 115 10.32 -3.29 15.08
CA ALA A 115 11.77 -3.23 15.20
C ALA A 115 12.26 -1.88 15.73
N LEU A 116 11.65 -0.77 15.27
CA LEU A 116 11.93 0.56 15.79
C LEU A 116 11.61 0.64 17.29
N GLY A 117 10.44 0.13 17.70
CA GLY A 117 10.05 0.08 19.11
C GLY A 117 11.00 -0.73 19.97
N ASP A 118 11.43 -1.89 19.48
CA ASP A 118 12.41 -2.75 20.16
C ASP A 118 13.75 -2.02 20.33
N LYS A 119 14.21 -1.25 19.32
CA LYS A 119 15.42 -0.41 19.41
C LYS A 119 15.28 0.69 20.47
N TYR A 120 14.15 1.40 20.53
CA TYR A 120 13.90 2.40 21.58
C TYR A 120 13.97 1.79 22.99
N VAL A 121 13.35 0.62 23.18
CA VAL A 121 13.37 -0.10 24.46
C VAL A 121 14.79 -0.56 24.81
N ALA A 122 15.51 -1.18 23.86
CA ALA A 122 16.86 -1.67 24.08
C ALA A 122 17.86 -0.56 24.45
N LYS A 123 17.69 0.63 23.87
CA LYS A 123 18.54 1.80 24.15
C LYS A 123 18.08 2.62 25.36
N GLY A 124 16.93 2.31 25.95
CA GLY A 124 16.34 3.10 27.04
C GLY A 124 15.97 4.52 26.62
N ILE A 125 15.73 4.76 25.33
CA ILE A 125 15.39 6.07 24.78
C ILE A 125 13.86 6.21 24.79
N ALA A 126 13.35 7.33 25.29
CA ALA A 126 11.92 7.63 25.19
C ALA A 126 11.56 7.99 23.74
N PRO A 127 10.42 7.51 23.21
CA PRO A 127 9.96 7.94 21.89
C PRO A 127 9.67 9.46 21.87
N PRO A 128 9.68 10.10 20.69
CA PRO A 128 9.39 11.53 20.54
C PRO A 128 8.06 11.92 21.19
N ASP A 129 7.89 13.17 21.61
CA ASP A 129 6.62 13.58 22.23
C ASP A 129 5.46 13.52 21.23
N HIS A 130 4.46 12.68 21.51
CA HIS A 130 3.27 12.56 20.67
C HIS A 130 2.04 12.07 21.44
N LYS A 131 0.84 12.46 20.97
CA LYS A 131 -0.44 12.07 21.58
C LYS A 131 -0.62 10.55 21.63
N ARG A 132 -0.14 9.82 20.62
CA ARG A 132 -0.20 8.34 20.58
C ARG A 132 0.48 7.73 21.79
N TRP A 133 1.73 8.10 22.06
CA TRP A 133 2.52 7.54 23.16
C TRP A 133 1.91 7.81 24.52
N ARG A 134 1.45 9.04 24.75
CA ARG A 134 0.77 9.43 26.01
C ARG A 134 -0.51 8.62 26.26
N ARG A 135 -1.26 8.31 25.20
CA ARG A 135 -2.52 7.54 25.30
C ARG A 135 -2.25 6.05 25.47
N ALA A 136 -1.29 5.52 24.71
CA ALA A 136 -0.92 4.11 24.76
C ALA A 136 -0.22 3.74 26.08
N LYS A 137 0.53 4.67 26.70
CA LYS A 137 1.31 4.44 27.93
C LYS A 137 2.22 3.20 27.77
N ASP A 138 2.02 2.20 28.63
CA ASP A 138 2.78 0.95 28.67
C ASP A 138 2.06 -0.19 27.93
N ASN A 139 1.07 0.12 27.09
CA ASN A 139 0.38 -0.90 26.31
C ASN A 139 1.38 -1.61 25.37
N PRO A 140 1.42 -2.95 25.36
CA PRO A 140 2.35 -3.72 24.54
C PRO A 140 2.19 -3.45 23.03
N GLU A 141 0.99 -3.09 22.59
CA GLU A 141 0.63 -2.83 21.19
C GLU A 141 0.92 -1.39 20.74
N ARG A 142 1.59 -0.57 21.57
CA ARG A 142 1.83 0.86 21.24
C ARG A 142 2.59 1.06 19.92
N TRP A 143 3.41 0.09 19.52
CA TRP A 143 4.19 0.06 18.27
C TRP A 143 3.52 -0.74 17.15
N ASN A 144 2.31 -1.27 17.37
CA ASN A 144 1.57 -2.02 16.37
C ASN A 144 0.73 -1.08 15.49
N VAL A 145 0.93 -1.13 14.18
CA VAL A 145 0.18 -0.34 13.17
C VAL A 145 -1.30 -0.68 13.11
N GLN A 146 -1.67 -1.90 13.48
CA GLN A 146 -3.05 -2.35 13.50
C GLN A 146 -3.82 -1.73 14.66
N TRP A 147 -3.14 -1.16 15.65
CA TRP A 147 -3.76 -0.55 16.82
C TRP A 147 -3.77 0.96 16.72
N TYR A 148 -4.92 1.56 17.01
CA TYR A 148 -5.06 2.99 17.23
C TYR A 148 -5.33 3.28 18.71
N PHE A 149 -4.90 4.46 19.15
CA PHE A 149 -5.12 4.97 20.51
C PHE A 149 -5.84 6.33 20.45
N GLY A 150 -7.16 6.29 20.55
CA GLY A 150 -8.03 7.46 20.60
C GLY A 150 -8.04 8.15 21.97
N LYS A 151 -8.90 9.16 22.13
CA LYS A 151 -8.98 9.93 23.39
C LYS A 151 -9.61 9.10 24.52
N SER A 152 -10.63 8.31 24.18
CA SER A 152 -11.47 7.54 25.10
C SER A 152 -11.50 6.05 24.76
N ASP A 153 -10.95 5.68 23.61
CA ASP A 153 -11.00 4.35 23.02
C ASP A 153 -9.63 3.94 22.48
N ALA A 154 -9.44 2.64 22.38
CA ALA A 154 -8.33 2.02 21.66
C ALA A 154 -8.85 0.73 21.06
N GLY A 155 -8.33 0.35 19.89
CA GLY A 155 -8.81 -0.85 19.23
C GLY A 155 -7.99 -1.21 18.00
N VAL A 156 -8.33 -2.38 17.46
CA VAL A 156 -7.74 -2.89 16.22
C VAL A 156 -8.46 -2.23 15.04
N ASP A 157 -7.77 -1.27 14.43
CA ASP A 157 -8.15 -0.64 13.17
C ASP A 157 -6.88 -0.06 12.52
N ILE A 158 -6.34 -0.77 11.53
CA ILE A 158 -5.16 -0.35 10.78
C ILE A 158 -5.39 0.95 10.01
N VAL A 159 -6.62 1.23 9.57
CA VAL A 159 -6.96 2.46 8.83
C VAL A 159 -6.68 3.69 9.69
N SER A 160 -6.96 3.61 10.99
CA SER A 160 -6.64 4.67 11.96
C SER A 160 -5.23 4.53 12.55
N GLY A 161 -4.77 3.30 12.79
CA GLY A 161 -3.53 3.01 13.50
C GLY A 161 -2.27 3.35 12.70
N LEU A 162 -2.25 3.04 11.40
CA LEU A 162 -1.10 3.28 10.53
C LEU A 162 -0.77 4.77 10.40
N PRO A 163 -1.71 5.67 10.01
CA PRO A 163 -1.42 7.10 9.94
C PRO A 163 -0.99 7.66 11.30
N GLN A 164 -1.67 7.25 12.37
CA GLN A 164 -1.34 7.71 13.72
C GLN A 164 0.10 7.36 14.12
N LEU A 165 0.58 6.17 13.75
CA LEU A 165 1.92 5.72 14.08
C LEU A 165 2.97 6.35 13.16
N CYS A 166 2.66 6.56 11.88
CA CYS A 166 3.53 7.32 10.97
C CYS A 166 3.76 8.75 11.47
N ASP A 167 2.69 9.41 11.95
CA ASP A 167 2.79 10.75 12.54
C ASP A 167 3.60 10.72 13.85
N ALA A 168 3.36 9.72 14.70
CA ALA A 168 4.02 9.61 16.00
C ALA A 168 5.53 9.37 15.94
N THR A 169 5.99 8.79 14.84
CA THR A 169 7.39 8.41 14.60
C THR A 169 8.13 9.38 13.69
N GLY A 170 7.40 10.26 12.98
CA GLY A 170 7.97 11.19 12.01
C GLY A 170 8.06 10.64 10.57
N VAL A 171 7.67 9.39 10.33
CA VAL A 171 7.64 8.79 8.99
C VAL A 171 6.82 9.64 8.00
N SER A 172 5.72 10.25 8.46
CA SER A 172 4.87 11.09 7.62
C SER A 172 5.62 12.22 6.91
N ALA A 173 6.72 12.73 7.48
CA ALA A 173 7.53 13.78 6.88
C ALA A 173 8.38 13.29 5.68
N HIS A 174 8.56 11.99 5.53
CA HIS A 174 9.32 11.37 4.43
C HIS A 174 8.42 10.83 3.31
N LEU A 175 7.12 10.63 3.60
CA LEU A 175 6.13 10.18 2.64
C LEU A 175 5.69 11.34 1.73
N ARG A 176 5.17 11.03 0.54
CA ARG A 176 4.53 12.05 -0.29
C ARG A 176 3.20 12.48 0.37
N PRO A 177 2.72 13.71 0.13
CA PRO A 177 1.54 14.24 0.81
C PRO A 177 0.29 13.34 0.77
N ASP A 178 0.13 12.55 -0.29
CA ASP A 178 -1.02 11.70 -0.53
C ASP A 178 -0.78 10.19 -0.27
N ASP A 179 0.44 9.78 0.11
CA ASP A 179 0.76 8.35 0.27
C ASP A 179 -0.03 7.68 1.39
N LEU A 180 -0.17 8.32 2.56
CA LEU A 180 -0.96 7.75 3.66
C LEU A 180 -2.45 7.64 3.32
N ASP A 181 -3.01 8.68 2.69
CA ASP A 181 -4.41 8.68 2.29
C ASP A 181 -4.68 7.62 1.20
N TRP A 182 -3.74 7.44 0.28
CA TRP A 182 -3.79 6.37 -0.71
C TRP A 182 -3.73 4.97 -0.07
N ILE A 183 -2.82 4.73 0.89
CA ILE A 183 -2.76 3.43 1.61
C ILE A 183 -4.08 3.18 2.34
N VAL A 184 -4.63 4.21 2.99
CA VAL A 184 -5.92 4.15 3.70
C VAL A 184 -7.06 3.84 2.74
N ALA A 185 -7.08 4.42 1.55
CA ALA A 185 -8.06 4.11 0.51
C ALA A 185 -8.03 2.62 0.14
N LEU A 186 -6.83 2.07 -0.11
CA LEU A 186 -6.66 0.66 -0.46
C LEU A 186 -7.03 -0.29 0.67
N LEU A 187 -6.65 0.01 1.91
CA LEU A 187 -7.08 -0.75 3.10
C LEU A 187 -8.61 -0.76 3.23
N SER A 188 -9.23 0.41 3.06
CA SER A 188 -10.68 0.59 3.18
C SER A 188 -11.46 -0.19 2.11
N TYR A 189 -10.91 -0.24 0.89
CA TYR A 189 -11.45 -1.01 -0.21
C TYR A 189 -11.23 -2.52 -0.02
N ARG A 190 -9.99 -2.93 0.29
CA ARG A 190 -9.62 -4.34 0.54
C ARG A 190 -10.50 -4.95 1.63
N ASN A 191 -10.71 -4.27 2.75
CA ASN A 191 -11.56 -4.79 3.82
C ASN A 191 -12.99 -5.06 3.34
N ARG A 192 -13.56 -4.17 2.52
CA ARG A 192 -14.90 -4.39 1.95
C ARG A 192 -14.93 -5.55 0.97
N MET A 193 -13.95 -5.65 0.07
CA MET A 193 -13.89 -6.75 -0.89
C MET A 193 -13.72 -8.13 -0.21
N PHE A 194 -12.87 -8.23 0.81
CA PHE A 194 -12.66 -9.51 1.51
C PHE A 194 -13.84 -9.92 2.40
N HIS A 195 -14.65 -8.97 2.89
CA HIS A 195 -15.81 -9.28 3.72
C HIS A 195 -17.13 -9.37 2.94
N GLY A 196 -17.25 -8.66 1.82
CA GLY A 196 -18.47 -8.56 1.01
C GLY A 196 -18.40 -9.20 -0.37
N GLY A 197 -17.23 -9.72 -0.77
CA GLY A 197 -17.02 -10.19 -2.15
C GLY A 197 -17.13 -9.04 -3.16
N PHE A 198 -17.69 -9.34 -4.34
CA PHE A 198 -17.89 -8.35 -5.41
C PHE A 198 -19.21 -7.58 -5.28
N GLU A 199 -20.22 -8.19 -4.65
CA GLU A 199 -21.56 -7.63 -4.54
C GLU A 199 -21.88 -7.25 -3.10
N TRP A 200 -21.52 -6.03 -2.75
CA TRP A 200 -21.78 -5.51 -1.40
C TRP A 200 -23.26 -5.22 -1.20
N SER A 201 -23.69 -5.26 0.06
CA SER A 201 -25.02 -4.81 0.43
C SER A 201 -25.19 -3.32 0.06
N ILE A 202 -26.42 -2.91 -0.27
CA ILE A 202 -26.72 -1.51 -0.63
C ILE A 202 -26.20 -0.51 0.43
N PRO A 203 -26.36 -0.74 1.75
CA PRO A 203 -25.80 0.15 2.76
C PRO A 203 -24.27 0.27 2.72
N GLN A 204 -23.56 -0.82 2.43
CA GLN A 204 -22.10 -0.79 2.28
C GLN A 204 -21.68 0.01 1.06
N ARG A 205 -22.40 -0.13 -0.07
CA ARG A 205 -22.15 0.67 -1.28
C ARG A 205 -22.34 2.15 -1.02
N GLN A 206 -23.49 2.54 -0.46
CA GLN A 206 -23.79 3.94 -0.15
C GLN A 206 -22.76 4.56 0.80
N THR A 207 -22.35 3.80 1.82
CA THR A 207 -21.31 4.23 2.76
C THR A 207 -19.97 4.42 2.05
N PHE A 208 -19.59 3.53 1.13
CA PHE A 208 -18.32 3.66 0.40
C PHE A 208 -18.35 4.76 -0.65
N VAL A 209 -19.48 4.97 -1.32
CA VAL A 209 -19.70 6.13 -2.22
C VAL A 209 -19.55 7.44 -1.45
N ALA A 210 -20.19 7.56 -0.29
CA ALA A 210 -20.06 8.73 0.57
C ALA A 210 -18.60 8.94 1.03
N LEU A 211 -17.91 7.86 1.41
CA LEU A 211 -16.50 7.92 1.81
C LEU A 211 -15.58 8.36 0.67
N ILE A 212 -15.82 7.84 -0.55
CA ILE A 212 -15.07 8.26 -1.74
C ILE A 212 -15.24 9.75 -1.99
N ALA A 213 -16.47 10.26 -1.93
CA ALA A 213 -16.75 11.68 -2.13
C ALA A 213 -16.17 12.56 -1.02
N GLU A 214 -16.27 12.14 0.25
CA GLU A 214 -15.71 12.86 1.40
C GLU A 214 -14.18 13.00 1.31
N ARG A 215 -13.50 11.92 0.88
CA ARG A 215 -12.04 11.85 0.82
C ARG A 215 -11.46 12.29 -0.52
N GLY A 216 -12.31 12.50 -1.53
CA GLY A 216 -11.88 12.76 -2.90
C GLY A 216 -11.07 11.59 -3.45
N TRP A 217 -11.63 10.38 -3.42
CA TRP A 217 -11.00 9.14 -3.93
C TRP A 217 -11.49 8.73 -5.32
N ASP A 218 -12.18 9.62 -6.04
CA ASP A 218 -12.74 9.34 -7.37
C ASP A 218 -11.67 8.94 -8.39
N GLN A 219 -10.43 9.41 -8.21
CA GLN A 219 -9.28 9.03 -9.01
C GLN A 219 -8.77 7.60 -8.73
N TYR A 220 -9.21 6.94 -7.65
CA TYR A 220 -8.79 5.59 -7.31
C TYR A 220 -9.79 4.52 -7.76
N PHE A 221 -11.08 4.84 -7.64
CA PHE A 221 -12.16 3.89 -7.80
C PHE A 221 -13.10 4.25 -8.95
N VAL A 222 -13.77 3.24 -9.47
CA VAL A 222 -14.86 3.37 -10.44
C VAL A 222 -15.99 2.43 -10.05
N TRP A 223 -17.22 2.84 -10.35
CA TRP A 223 -18.43 2.07 -10.11
C TRP A 223 -19.05 1.66 -11.43
N SER A 224 -19.40 0.37 -11.57
CA SER A 224 -20.46 -0.03 -12.48
C SER A 224 -21.81 0.38 -11.90
N THR A 225 -22.81 0.50 -12.77
CA THR A 225 -24.17 0.87 -12.37
C THR A 225 -25.20 -0.10 -12.92
N THR A 226 -26.22 -0.37 -12.12
CA THR A 226 -27.43 -1.08 -12.53
C THR A 226 -28.62 -0.19 -12.18
N ASP A 227 -29.51 0.09 -13.13
CA ASP A 227 -30.63 1.03 -12.95
C ASP A 227 -30.20 2.40 -12.39
N HIS A 228 -29.06 2.91 -12.86
CA HIS A 228 -28.42 4.15 -12.40
C HIS A 228 -27.91 4.16 -10.95
N GLU A 229 -27.99 3.03 -10.26
CA GLU A 229 -27.47 2.86 -8.90
C GLU A 229 -26.10 2.18 -8.90
N PRO A 230 -25.17 2.58 -8.00
CA PRO A 230 -23.87 1.93 -7.87
C PRO A 230 -23.98 0.43 -7.57
N TRP A 231 -23.25 -0.40 -8.31
CA TRP A 231 -23.33 -1.85 -8.21
C TRP A 231 -22.01 -2.49 -7.77
N ILE A 232 -21.00 -2.54 -8.64
CA ILE A 232 -19.70 -3.14 -8.35
C ILE A 232 -18.63 -2.05 -8.39
N CYS A 233 -17.81 -1.98 -7.33
CA CYS A 233 -16.71 -1.04 -7.22
C CYS A 233 -15.39 -1.74 -7.52
N PHE A 234 -14.57 -1.13 -8.37
CA PHE A 234 -13.25 -1.62 -8.74
C PHE A 234 -12.23 -0.49 -8.84
N LEU A 235 -10.95 -0.84 -8.78
CA LEU A 235 -9.87 0.11 -8.98
C LEU A 235 -9.83 0.52 -10.44
N ARG A 236 -9.44 1.77 -10.70
CA ARG A 236 -9.11 2.19 -12.06
C ARG A 236 -7.85 1.49 -12.53
N ASP A 237 -7.80 1.13 -13.80
CA ASP A 237 -6.64 0.55 -14.47
C ASP A 237 -5.32 1.28 -14.17
N GLN A 238 -5.33 2.62 -14.26
CA GLN A 238 -4.13 3.42 -14.05
C GLN A 238 -3.61 3.31 -12.60
N VAL A 239 -4.51 3.05 -11.65
CA VAL A 239 -4.17 2.85 -10.25
C VAL A 239 -3.51 1.49 -10.08
N ILE A 240 -4.07 0.45 -10.71
CA ILE A 240 -3.52 -0.91 -10.68
C ILE A 240 -2.12 -0.93 -11.27
N ASP A 241 -1.94 -0.31 -12.44
CA ASP A 241 -0.64 -0.23 -13.12
C ASP A 241 0.43 0.49 -12.28
N ALA A 242 0.02 1.52 -11.53
CA ALA A 242 0.90 2.30 -10.69
C ALA A 242 1.19 1.67 -9.31
N LEU A 243 0.48 0.61 -8.91
CA LEU A 243 0.59 0.02 -7.56
C LEU A 243 2.04 -0.36 -7.20
N PRO A 244 2.77 -1.18 -7.99
CA PRO A 244 4.11 -1.62 -7.58
C PRO A 244 5.09 -0.46 -7.46
N ASP A 245 5.09 0.46 -8.43
CA ASP A 245 6.00 1.60 -8.47
C ASP A 245 5.74 2.55 -7.30
N ARG A 246 4.46 2.75 -6.96
CA ARG A 246 4.06 3.54 -5.80
C ARG A 246 4.51 2.89 -4.49
N VAL A 247 4.42 1.56 -4.35
CA VAL A 247 4.97 0.87 -3.18
C VAL A 247 6.49 1.02 -3.13
N PHE A 248 7.22 0.83 -4.23
CA PHE A 248 8.67 1.05 -4.25
C PHE A 248 9.06 2.46 -3.80
N ALA A 249 8.31 3.49 -4.21
CA ALA A 249 8.53 4.85 -3.76
C ALA A 249 8.30 5.01 -2.23
N ILE A 250 7.25 4.40 -1.69
CA ILE A 250 6.98 4.38 -0.24
C ILE A 250 8.13 3.68 0.51
N LEU A 251 8.66 2.57 -0.01
CA LEU A 251 9.81 1.89 0.58
C LEU A 251 11.07 2.73 0.55
N GLY A 252 11.31 3.47 -0.54
CA GLY A 252 12.39 4.46 -0.59
C GLY A 252 12.22 5.56 0.46
N SER A 253 10.99 6.02 0.70
CA SER A 253 10.70 6.96 1.78
C SER A 253 10.95 6.39 3.17
N LEU A 254 10.58 5.12 3.41
CA LEU A 254 10.91 4.42 4.66
C LEU A 254 12.41 4.22 4.85
N GLY A 255 13.13 3.94 3.77
CA GLY A 255 14.59 3.87 3.75
C GLY A 255 15.23 5.20 4.15
N ARG A 256 14.81 6.32 3.54
CA ARG A 256 15.24 7.67 3.92
C ARG A 256 14.93 8.01 5.37
N PHE A 257 13.72 7.67 5.83
CA PHE A 257 13.36 7.82 7.24
C PHE A 257 14.33 7.06 8.13
N THR A 258 14.61 5.80 7.80
CA THR A 258 15.51 4.94 8.57
C THR A 258 16.94 5.48 8.61
N LYS A 259 17.41 6.04 7.48
CA LYS A 259 18.70 6.72 7.38
C LYS A 259 18.78 8.00 8.22
N ALA A 260 17.67 8.71 8.37
CA ALA A 260 17.59 9.95 9.14
C ALA A 260 17.41 9.73 10.66
N LEU A 261 17.19 8.49 11.11
CA LEU A 261 17.06 8.19 12.53
C LEU A 261 18.38 8.44 13.29
N PRO A 262 18.30 8.82 14.58
CA PRO A 262 19.50 9.09 15.38
C PRO A 262 20.46 7.91 15.42
N TYR A 263 21.76 8.19 15.32
CA TYR A 263 22.80 7.17 15.32
C TYR A 263 22.77 6.31 16.59
N GLU A 264 22.50 6.92 17.75
CA GLU A 264 22.43 6.24 19.04
C GLU A 264 21.32 5.18 19.07
N LEU A 265 20.21 5.46 18.36
CA LEU A 265 19.09 4.55 18.23
C LEU A 265 19.39 3.40 17.26
N MET A 266 20.09 3.70 16.16
CA MET A 266 20.28 2.75 15.07
C MET A 266 21.50 1.84 15.25
N SER A 267 22.54 2.30 15.95
CA SER A 267 23.78 1.56 16.23
C SER A 267 23.53 0.23 16.94
N ASP A 268 24.18 -0.83 16.47
CA ASP A 268 24.20 -2.11 17.17
C ASP A 268 25.36 -2.16 18.19
N PRO A 269 25.36 -3.08 19.18
CA PRO A 269 26.45 -3.19 20.15
C PRO A 269 27.77 -3.51 19.44
N GLY A 270 28.62 -2.50 19.23
CA GLY A 270 29.89 -2.63 18.51
C GLY A 270 30.11 -1.58 17.41
N ASP A 271 29.08 -0.82 17.03
CA ASP A 271 29.24 0.25 16.05
C ASP A 271 29.85 1.51 16.71
N GLU A 272 31.07 1.88 16.31
CA GLU A 272 31.67 3.17 16.67
C GLU A 272 30.97 4.33 15.93
N PRO A 273 30.61 5.43 16.63
CA PRO A 273 29.99 6.59 16.00
C PRO A 273 30.86 7.13 14.87
N PRO A 274 30.25 7.55 13.74
CA PRO A 274 31.01 8.16 12.66
C PRO A 274 31.75 9.38 13.22
N PRO A 275 33.02 9.60 12.85
CA PRO A 275 33.78 10.75 13.31
C PRO A 275 33.04 12.04 12.93
N ASP A 276 32.94 12.98 13.88
CA ASP A 276 32.34 14.30 13.66
C ASP A 276 32.93 14.92 12.40
N ILE A 277 32.10 15.11 11.37
CA ILE A 277 32.49 15.88 10.19
C ILE A 277 32.50 17.35 10.64
N PRO A 278 33.64 18.06 10.61
CA PRO A 278 33.69 19.47 10.94
C PRO A 278 32.71 20.24 10.05
N GLN A 279 31.86 21.05 10.67
CA GLN A 279 31.08 22.04 9.93
C GLN A 279 32.02 23.18 9.53
N ASP A 280 32.38 23.20 8.24
CA ASP A 280 32.96 24.36 7.56
C ASP A 280 31.84 25.26 7.01
#